data_AF-A0A2U2X121-F1
#
_entry.id   AF-A0A2U2X121-F1
#
_cell.length_a   1.000
_cell.length_b   1.000
_cell.length_c   1.000
_cell.angle_alpha   90.00
_cell.angle_beta   90.00
_cell.angle_gamma   90.00
#
_symmetry.space_group_name_H-M   'P 1'
#
loop_
_entity.id
_entity.type
_entity.pdbx_description
1 polymer ?
#
loop_
_entity_poly.entity_id
_entity_poly.type
_entity_poly.pdbx_seq_one_letter_code
_entity_poly.pdbx_strand_id
1 'polypeptide(L)'
;MNRLLLIILISFSYTSISSQSLIEAAITGKSKIVYEKPFKFNIKNGKWDLKYRMESLNEQKSNPNKSNILTDSLIVKELCKKAENQKLKNWSEEELDNIYLAKNTEYLNIKTIKNTLNLTQKSEIKILKKQIRQYNSYKNKWRSFPLSLSRPVYSENKEYALIAFNYGNNGGEIVIYQKIKENWINVGVIEGWAY
;
A
#
# COMPACT_ATOMS: atom_id res chain seq x y z
N MET A 1 1.67 -47.30 34.79
CA MET A 1 2.06 -47.02 33.39
C MET A 1 1.09 -46.05 32.71
N ASN A 2 0.84 -44.85 33.24
CA ASN A 2 -0.14 -43.93 32.62
C ASN A 2 0.00 -42.47 33.10
N ARG A 3 1.19 -41.85 33.01
CA ARG A 3 1.35 -40.40 33.33
C ARG A 3 2.48 -39.70 32.58
N LEU A 4 2.84 -40.15 31.38
CA LEU A 4 3.97 -39.59 30.61
C LEU A 4 3.60 -39.24 29.17
N LEU A 5 2.32 -38.97 28.91
CA LEU A 5 1.77 -38.66 27.58
C LEU A 5 0.94 -37.37 27.54
N LEU A 6 1.17 -36.44 28.48
CA LEU A 6 0.35 -35.22 28.58
C LEU A 6 1.16 -33.91 28.65
N ILE A 7 2.39 -33.88 28.13
CA ILE A 7 3.20 -32.64 28.10
C ILE A 7 3.64 -32.22 26.68
N ILE A 8 3.37 -33.00 25.63
CA ILE A 8 3.80 -32.68 24.25
C ILE A 8 2.70 -31.99 23.41
N LEU A 9 1.57 -31.59 24.02
CA LEU A 9 0.45 -30.95 23.29
C LEU A 9 0.23 -29.46 23.61
N ILE A 10 1.13 -28.82 24.37
CA ILE A 10 1.02 -27.38 24.74
C ILE A 10 2.18 -26.55 24.18
N SER A 11 2.86 -27.00 23.13
CA SER A 11 3.92 -26.22 22.46
C SER A 11 3.62 -25.85 21.01
N PHE A 12 2.40 -26.10 20.52
CA PHE A 12 1.91 -25.51 19.26
C PHE A 12 1.13 -24.21 19.45
N SER A 13 1.27 -23.56 20.60
CA SER A 13 0.91 -22.14 20.78
C SER A 13 2.08 -21.22 20.43
N TYR A 14 2.83 -21.54 19.36
CA TYR A 14 3.70 -20.54 18.76
C TYR A 14 2.77 -19.50 18.10
N THR A 15 2.64 -18.37 18.80
CA THR A 15 2.31 -17.05 18.28
C THR A 15 2.07 -17.06 16.78
N SER A 16 0.81 -17.00 16.36
CA SER A 16 0.48 -16.50 15.03
C SER A 16 0.98 -15.06 14.98
N ILE A 17 2.26 -14.88 14.64
CA ILE A 17 2.79 -13.61 14.17
C ILE A 17 1.90 -13.31 12.97
N SER A 18 0.92 -12.42 13.18
CA SER A 18 -0.03 -12.04 12.16
C SER A 18 0.76 -11.58 10.95
N SER A 19 0.69 -12.32 9.84
CA SER A 19 1.33 -11.91 8.59
C SER A 19 0.71 -10.57 8.20
N GLN A 20 1.51 -9.52 8.11
CA GLN A 20 1.03 -8.23 7.64
C GLN A 20 0.65 -8.37 6.17
N SER A 21 -0.54 -7.91 5.79
CA SER A 21 -0.87 -7.88 4.36
C SER A 21 -0.04 -6.79 3.67
N LEU A 22 0.29 -6.99 2.39
CA LEU A 22 1.02 -5.98 1.62
C LEU A 22 0.25 -4.65 1.60
N ILE A 23 -1.07 -4.70 1.46
CA ILE A 23 -1.90 -3.49 1.42
C ILE A 23 -1.87 -2.77 2.76
N GLU A 24 -1.98 -3.49 3.87
CA GLU A 24 -1.86 -2.92 5.22
C GLU A 24 -0.53 -2.19 5.41
N ALA A 25 0.58 -2.81 4.98
CA ALA A 25 1.89 -2.16 4.97
C ALA A 25 1.91 -0.91 4.09
N ALA A 26 1.30 -0.98 2.90
CA ALA A 26 1.29 0.09 1.92
C ALA A 26 0.49 1.33 2.34
N ILE A 27 -0.63 1.15 3.03
CA ILE A 27 -1.52 2.23 3.46
C ILE A 27 -1.15 2.82 4.81
N THR A 28 -0.19 2.22 5.52
CA THR A 28 0.25 2.71 6.83
C THR A 28 0.70 4.17 6.73
N GLY A 29 0.13 5.04 7.56
CA GLY A 29 0.40 6.48 7.55
C GLY A 29 -0.26 7.26 6.39
N LYS A 30 -1.04 6.60 5.52
CA LYS A 30 -1.78 7.22 4.41
C LYS A 30 -3.28 7.36 4.76
N SER A 31 -4.07 7.87 3.82
CA SER A 31 -5.52 7.95 4.01
C SER A 31 -6.17 6.58 4.00
N LYS A 32 -7.13 6.38 4.92
CA LYS A 32 -8.03 5.21 4.94
C LYS A 32 -9.26 5.39 4.05
N ILE A 33 -9.36 6.48 3.28
CA ILE A 33 -10.40 6.67 2.25
C ILE A 33 -9.76 6.39 0.90
N VAL A 34 -10.14 5.25 0.31
CA VAL A 34 -9.59 4.74 -0.95
C VAL A 34 -10.67 4.79 -2.02
N TYR A 35 -10.29 5.12 -3.24
CA TYR A 35 -11.19 5.04 -4.38
C TYR A 35 -11.47 3.59 -4.78
N GLU A 36 -12.73 3.23 -4.97
CA GLU A 36 -13.14 1.85 -5.31
C GLU A 36 -12.46 1.33 -6.58
N LYS A 37 -12.22 2.21 -7.56
CA LYS A 37 -11.58 1.85 -8.82
C LYS A 37 -10.07 1.85 -8.62
N PRO A 38 -9.36 0.73 -8.86
CA PRO A 38 -7.92 0.68 -8.69
C PRO A 38 -7.23 1.61 -9.70
N PHE A 39 -6.10 2.17 -9.27
CA PHE A 39 -5.24 2.95 -10.15
C PHE A 39 -4.58 2.03 -11.19
N LYS A 40 -4.61 2.44 -12.46
CA LYS A 40 -3.87 1.74 -13.52
C LYS A 40 -2.43 2.23 -13.49
N PHE A 41 -1.48 1.31 -13.41
CA PHE A 41 -0.07 1.65 -13.58
C PHE A 41 0.13 2.42 -14.89
N ASN A 42 0.92 3.49 -14.81
CA ASN A 42 1.38 4.26 -15.95
C ASN A 42 2.90 4.36 -15.83
N ILE A 43 3.59 3.30 -16.25
CA ILE A 43 5.05 3.20 -16.14
C ILE A 43 5.63 3.75 -17.42
N LYS A 44 6.30 4.90 -17.35
CA LYS A 44 6.96 5.47 -18.53
C LYS A 44 8.27 4.70 -18.74
N ASN A 45 8.30 3.82 -19.73
CA ASN A 45 9.47 3.09 -20.23
C ASN A 45 9.87 1.81 -19.48
N GLY A 46 9.03 1.28 -18.59
CA GLY A 46 9.25 -0.02 -17.94
C GLY A 46 10.56 -0.14 -17.14
N LYS A 47 11.12 0.99 -16.71
CA LYS A 47 12.42 1.10 -16.05
C LYS A 47 12.29 1.88 -14.75
N TRP A 48 13.18 1.58 -13.81
CA TRP A 48 13.37 2.42 -12.64
C TRP A 48 13.92 3.77 -13.09
N ASP A 49 13.19 4.84 -12.79
CA ASP A 49 13.64 6.20 -13.00
C ASP A 49 14.96 6.47 -12.27
N LEU A 50 15.91 7.09 -12.98
CA LEU A 50 17.29 7.27 -12.52
C LEU A 50 17.36 8.10 -11.25
N LYS A 51 16.52 9.13 -11.11
CA LYS A 51 16.51 9.99 -9.93
C LYS A 51 16.22 9.14 -8.69
N TYR A 52 15.15 8.35 -8.73
CA TYR A 52 14.76 7.53 -7.58
C TYR A 52 15.73 6.39 -7.29
N ARG A 53 16.35 5.83 -8.33
CA ARG A 53 17.42 4.85 -8.17
C ARG A 53 18.61 5.46 -7.41
N MET A 54 19.02 6.66 -7.77
CA MET A 54 20.12 7.36 -7.09
C MET A 54 19.78 7.77 -5.66
N GLU A 55 18.55 8.22 -5.41
CA GLU A 55 18.06 8.52 -4.05
C GLU A 55 18.12 7.27 -3.15
N SER A 56 17.62 6.14 -3.65
CA SER A 56 17.67 4.86 -2.93
C SER A 56 19.12 4.43 -2.63
N LEU A 57 20.04 4.61 -3.60
CA LEU A 57 21.48 4.29 -3.42
C LEU A 57 22.13 5.16 -2.33
N ASN A 58 21.80 6.44 -2.31
CA ASN A 58 22.32 7.38 -1.32
C ASN A 58 21.77 7.10 0.08
N GLU A 59 20.49 6.72 0.16
CA GLU A 59 19.88 6.33 1.43
C GLU A 59 20.52 5.05 2.00
N GLN A 60 20.81 4.07 1.14
CA GLN A 60 21.53 2.86 1.55
C GLN A 60 22.94 3.17 2.05
N LYS A 61 23.68 4.05 1.39
CA LYS A 61 25.02 4.48 1.87
C LYS A 61 24.94 5.10 3.26
N SER A 62 23.87 5.84 3.53
CA SER A 62 23.64 6.51 4.81
C SER A 62 23.10 5.58 5.90
N ASN A 63 22.42 4.49 5.52
CA ASN A 63 21.88 3.48 6.42
C ASN A 63 22.10 2.06 5.85
N PRO A 64 23.28 1.45 6.11
CA PRO A 64 23.67 0.16 5.53
C PRO A 64 22.74 -1.01 5.90
N ASN A 65 21.99 -0.88 6.98
CA ASN A 65 21.06 -1.90 7.47
C ASN A 65 19.67 -1.81 6.81
N LYS A 66 19.41 -0.80 5.97
CA LYS A 66 18.14 -0.68 5.24
C LYS A 66 18.07 -1.75 4.14
N SER A 67 16.91 -2.41 4.01
CA SER A 67 16.71 -3.49 3.05
C SER A 67 17.03 -3.05 1.62
N ASN A 68 17.86 -3.86 0.96
CA ASN A 68 18.47 -3.59 -0.32
C ASN A 68 17.49 -3.90 -1.47
N ILE A 69 17.43 -3.02 -2.46
CA ILE A 69 16.72 -3.33 -3.70
C ILE A 69 17.52 -3.00 -4.96
N LEU A 70 18.77 -2.56 -4.83
CA LEU A 70 19.45 -1.84 -5.89
C LEU A 70 20.30 -2.68 -6.84
N THR A 71 20.04 -3.98 -6.92
CA THR A 71 20.83 -4.85 -7.81
C THR A 71 20.02 -5.70 -8.75
N ASP A 72 18.73 -5.95 -8.50
CA ASP A 72 17.95 -6.80 -9.40
C ASP A 72 17.12 -6.00 -10.41
N SER A 73 17.84 -5.46 -11.41
CA SER A 73 17.20 -4.81 -12.56
C SER A 73 16.20 -5.72 -13.28
N LEU A 74 16.33 -7.05 -13.12
CA LEU A 74 15.43 -8.02 -13.73
C LEU A 74 14.09 -8.07 -13.00
N ILE A 75 14.09 -8.06 -11.66
CA ILE A 75 12.85 -8.04 -10.86
C ILE A 75 12.04 -6.77 -11.16
N VAL A 76 12.68 -5.61 -11.20
CA VAL A 76 11.96 -4.35 -11.53
C VAL A 76 11.38 -4.43 -12.94
N LYS A 77 12.16 -4.90 -13.92
CA LYS A 77 11.69 -5.07 -15.30
C LYS A 77 10.53 -6.07 -15.40
N GLU A 78 10.61 -7.19 -14.68
CA GLU A 78 9.57 -8.20 -14.60
C GLU A 78 8.27 -7.62 -14.04
N LEU A 79 8.37 -6.95 -12.89
CA LEU A 79 7.24 -6.31 -12.22
C LEU A 79 6.60 -5.23 -13.10
N CYS A 80 7.40 -4.37 -13.74
CA CYS A 80 6.90 -3.37 -14.68
C CYS A 80 6.13 -4.01 -15.84
N LYS A 81 6.68 -5.06 -16.45
CA LYS A 81 6.02 -5.79 -17.53
C LYS A 81 4.69 -6.44 -17.09
N LYS A 82 4.65 -7.00 -15.88
CA LYS A 82 3.41 -7.54 -15.31
C LYS A 82 2.39 -6.45 -15.02
N ALA A 83 2.83 -5.29 -14.54
CA ALA A 83 1.98 -4.14 -14.23
C ALA A 83 1.29 -3.57 -15.48
N GLU A 84 2.00 -3.49 -16.61
CA GLU A 84 1.43 -3.06 -17.90
C GLU A 84 0.26 -3.95 -18.36
N ASN A 85 0.31 -5.24 -18.05
CA ASN A 85 -0.68 -6.24 -18.46
C ASN A 85 -1.77 -6.50 -17.40
N GLN A 86 -1.80 -5.72 -16.33
CA GLN A 86 -2.71 -5.95 -15.21
C GLN A 86 -4.17 -5.73 -15.62
N LYS A 87 -5.02 -6.74 -15.33
CA LYS A 87 -6.47 -6.61 -15.41
C LYS A 87 -6.99 -5.95 -14.13
N LEU A 88 -7.81 -4.92 -14.28
CA LEU A 88 -8.34 -4.14 -13.16
C LEU A 88 -9.77 -4.56 -12.83
N LYS A 89 -9.97 -5.00 -11.58
CA LYS A 89 -11.28 -5.16 -10.95
C LYS A 89 -11.39 -4.15 -9.80
N ASN A 90 -12.55 -3.53 -9.65
CA ASN A 90 -12.86 -2.67 -8.50
C ASN A 90 -12.55 -3.40 -7.18
N TRP A 91 -12.10 -2.66 -6.18
CA TRP A 91 -11.94 -3.16 -4.82
C TRP A 91 -13.29 -3.54 -4.21
N SER A 92 -13.33 -4.61 -3.43
CA SER A 92 -14.42 -4.89 -2.50
C SER A 92 -14.01 -4.61 -1.06
N GLU A 93 -14.99 -4.37 -0.20
CA GLU A 93 -14.77 -4.09 1.23
C GLU A 93 -14.07 -5.26 1.93
N GLU A 94 -14.36 -6.51 1.50
CA GLU A 94 -13.72 -7.73 2.01
C GLU A 94 -12.22 -7.82 1.72
N GLU A 95 -11.72 -7.10 0.72
CA GLU A 95 -10.30 -7.13 0.33
C GLU A 95 -9.44 -6.15 1.13
N LEU A 96 -10.08 -5.20 1.81
CA LEU A 96 -9.43 -4.02 2.37
C LEU A 96 -9.94 -3.74 3.77
N ASP A 97 -9.31 -4.37 4.76
CA ASP A 97 -9.60 -4.12 6.16
C ASP A 97 -9.30 -2.66 6.55
N ASN A 98 -10.18 -2.11 7.39
CA ASN A 98 -10.03 -0.76 7.95
C ASN A 98 -9.83 0.34 6.89
N ILE A 99 -10.47 0.17 5.73
CA ILE A 99 -10.53 1.15 4.63
C ILE A 99 -12.01 1.46 4.32
N TYR A 100 -12.28 2.72 3.99
CA TYR A 100 -13.54 3.13 3.37
C TYR A 100 -13.36 3.25 1.87
N LEU A 101 -14.19 2.54 1.11
CA LEU A 101 -14.22 2.61 -0.35
C LEU A 101 -15.15 3.72 -0.82
N ALA A 102 -14.56 4.83 -1.27
CA ALA A 102 -15.28 5.95 -1.86
C ALA A 102 -15.61 5.66 -3.34
N LYS A 103 -16.85 5.95 -3.72
CA LYS A 103 -17.33 5.85 -5.11
C LYS A 103 -17.24 7.18 -5.83
N ASN A 104 -17.26 7.13 -7.17
CA ASN A 104 -17.28 8.35 -7.96
C ASN A 104 -18.48 9.22 -7.57
N THR A 105 -18.26 10.52 -7.36
CA THR A 105 -19.31 11.51 -7.03
C THR A 105 -20.09 11.31 -5.73
N GLU A 106 -19.72 10.33 -4.92
CA GLU A 106 -20.34 10.08 -3.61
C GLU A 106 -20.10 11.25 -2.65
N TYR A 107 -21.10 11.72 -1.91
CA TYR A 107 -20.86 12.65 -0.80
C TYR A 107 -20.46 11.89 0.47
N LEU A 108 -19.29 12.19 1.02
CA LEU A 108 -18.75 11.46 2.17
C LEU A 108 -19.35 11.94 3.50
N ASN A 109 -19.94 11.02 4.27
CA ASN A 109 -20.50 11.29 5.60
C ASN A 109 -19.53 10.86 6.72
N ILE A 110 -19.15 11.81 7.59
CA ILE A 110 -18.22 11.56 8.69
C ILE A 110 -18.70 10.48 9.68
N LYS A 111 -20.01 10.42 9.99
CA LYS A 111 -20.54 9.45 10.95
C LYS A 111 -20.43 8.04 10.38
N THR A 112 -20.82 7.86 9.12
CA THR A 112 -20.71 6.59 8.40
C THR A 112 -19.26 6.11 8.37
N ILE A 113 -18.35 6.95 7.85
CA ILE A 113 -16.95 6.56 7.65
C ILE A 113 -16.24 6.31 8.98
N LYS A 114 -16.50 7.14 10.01
CA LYS A 114 -15.95 6.92 11.34
C LYS A 114 -16.36 5.55 11.90
N ASN A 115 -17.61 5.15 11.71
CA ASN A 115 -18.13 3.86 12.17
C ASN A 115 -17.51 2.71 11.37
N THR A 116 -17.45 2.82 10.03
CA THR A 116 -16.80 1.80 9.18
C THR A 116 -15.34 1.58 9.57
N LEU A 117 -14.61 2.64 9.91
CA LEU A 117 -13.21 2.59 10.28
C LEU A 117 -12.97 2.32 11.78
N ASN A 118 -14.03 2.15 12.58
CA ASN A 118 -13.98 1.97 14.03
C ASN A 118 -13.09 2.99 14.76
N LEU A 119 -13.06 4.24 14.30
CA LEU A 119 -12.14 5.25 14.85
C LEU A 119 -12.64 5.79 16.20
N THR A 120 -11.82 5.62 17.23
CA THR A 120 -12.08 6.11 18.59
C THR A 120 -11.24 7.33 18.94
N GLN A 121 -10.04 7.47 18.36
CA GLN A 121 -9.09 8.52 18.75
C GLN A 121 -9.47 9.89 18.16
N LYS A 122 -9.46 10.93 19.01
CA LYS A 122 -9.80 12.30 18.59
C LYS A 122 -8.88 12.85 17.49
N SER A 123 -7.59 12.53 17.54
CA SER A 123 -6.59 12.92 16.54
C SER A 123 -6.92 12.34 15.16
N GLU A 124 -7.18 11.04 15.08
CA GLU A 124 -7.57 10.36 13.84
C GLU A 124 -8.89 10.89 13.28
N ILE A 125 -9.89 11.11 14.14
CA ILE A 125 -11.18 11.71 13.75
C ILE A 125 -11.00 13.13 13.20
N LYS A 126 -10.09 13.93 13.77
CA LYS A 126 -9.79 15.29 13.27
C LYS A 126 -9.15 15.23 11.88
N ILE A 127 -8.23 14.30 11.65
CA ILE A 127 -7.62 14.05 10.33
C ILE A 127 -8.70 13.62 9.34
N LEU A 128 -9.55 12.65 9.70
CA LEU A 128 -10.64 12.16 8.87
C LEU A 128 -11.61 13.29 8.46
N LYS A 129 -12.03 14.13 9.41
CA LYS A 129 -12.88 15.29 9.14
C LYS A 129 -12.26 16.23 8.10
N LYS A 130 -10.96 16.48 8.19
CA LYS A 130 -10.24 17.32 7.23
C LYS A 130 -10.27 16.69 5.84
N GLN A 131 -10.01 15.38 5.74
CA GLN A 131 -10.02 14.63 4.47
C GLN A 131 -11.40 14.62 3.81
N ILE A 132 -12.46 14.31 4.58
CA ILE A 132 -13.85 14.33 4.10
C ILE A 132 -14.27 15.71 3.61
N ARG A 133 -13.95 16.76 4.38
CA ARG A 133 -14.25 18.13 3.96
C ARG A 133 -13.56 18.47 2.65
N GLN A 134 -12.29 18.11 2.50
CA GLN A 134 -11.53 18.34 1.26
C GLN A 134 -12.21 17.65 0.07
N TYR A 135 -12.52 16.36 0.22
CA TYR A 135 -13.20 15.57 -0.80
C TYR A 135 -14.55 16.19 -1.22
N ASN A 136 -15.38 16.59 -0.25
CA ASN A 136 -16.72 17.16 -0.51
C ASN A 136 -16.67 18.60 -1.07
N SER A 137 -15.56 19.34 -0.88
CA SER A 137 -15.50 20.79 -1.11
C SER A 137 -15.15 21.26 -2.53
N TYR A 138 -14.98 20.37 -3.52
CA TYR A 138 -15.02 20.57 -4.99
C TYR A 138 -14.19 19.48 -5.71
N LYS A 139 -14.67 18.96 -6.85
CA LYS A 139 -13.95 17.97 -7.68
C LYS A 139 -12.59 18.46 -8.19
N ASN A 140 -12.48 19.75 -8.55
CA ASN A 140 -11.21 20.37 -8.97
C ASN A 140 -10.21 20.57 -7.82
N LYS A 141 -10.65 20.38 -6.55
CA LYS A 141 -9.84 20.52 -5.33
C LYS A 141 -9.47 19.17 -4.71
N TRP A 142 -9.57 18.08 -5.46
CA TRP A 142 -9.10 16.73 -5.10
C TRP A 142 -7.56 16.63 -4.95
N ARG A 143 -6.93 17.65 -4.37
CA ARG A 143 -5.51 17.66 -4.00
C ARG A 143 -5.28 16.57 -2.94
N SER A 144 -4.59 15.49 -3.32
CA SER A 144 -4.31 14.30 -2.49
C SER A 144 -5.45 13.30 -2.25
N PHE A 145 -6.68 13.50 -2.77
CA PHE A 145 -7.83 12.66 -2.40
C PHE A 145 -8.87 12.48 -3.51
N PRO A 146 -9.54 11.32 -3.62
CA PRO A 146 -9.30 10.10 -2.84
C PRO A 146 -7.95 9.46 -3.20
N LEU A 147 -7.38 8.70 -2.26
CA LEU A 147 -6.22 7.87 -2.58
C LEU A 147 -6.68 6.78 -3.56
N SER A 148 -6.12 6.73 -4.75
CA SER A 148 -6.30 5.56 -5.62
C SER A 148 -5.06 4.70 -5.52
N LEU A 149 -5.23 3.41 -5.22
CA LEU A 149 -4.13 2.45 -5.23
C LEU A 149 -4.34 1.40 -6.33
N SER A 150 -3.25 0.95 -6.96
CA SER A 150 -3.31 -0.15 -7.91
C SER A 150 -3.53 -1.48 -7.21
N ARG A 151 -3.98 -2.50 -7.95
CA ARG A 151 -3.86 -3.87 -7.48
C ARG A 151 -2.36 -4.21 -7.34
N PRO A 152 -1.93 -4.93 -6.30
CA PRO A 152 -0.54 -5.35 -6.19
C PRO A 152 -0.09 -6.17 -7.38
N VAL A 153 1.14 -5.97 -7.81
CA VAL A 153 1.79 -6.79 -8.83
C VAL A 153 2.95 -7.51 -8.16
N TYR A 154 2.89 -8.84 -8.08
CA TYR A 154 3.91 -9.64 -7.42
C TYR A 154 4.95 -10.18 -8.42
N SER A 155 6.19 -10.30 -7.96
CA SER A 155 7.25 -11.03 -8.67
C SER A 155 6.90 -12.51 -8.73
N GLU A 156 7.53 -13.28 -9.63
CA GLU A 156 7.29 -14.72 -9.77
C GLU A 156 7.52 -15.48 -8.47
N ASN A 157 8.59 -15.14 -7.75
CA ASN A 157 8.92 -15.71 -6.45
C ASN A 157 8.09 -15.14 -5.28
N LYS A 158 7.21 -14.15 -5.53
CA LYS A 158 6.38 -13.45 -4.52
C LYS A 158 7.15 -12.74 -3.41
N GLU A 159 8.46 -12.52 -3.59
CA GLU A 159 9.30 -11.81 -2.62
C GLU A 159 9.23 -10.29 -2.82
N TYR A 160 8.76 -9.82 -3.97
CA TYR A 160 8.63 -8.41 -4.28
C TYR A 160 7.25 -8.08 -4.83
N ALA A 161 6.84 -6.83 -4.63
CA ALA A 161 5.60 -6.34 -5.19
C ALA A 161 5.65 -4.85 -5.55
N LEU A 162 4.91 -4.45 -6.58
CA LEU A 162 4.64 -3.05 -6.91
C LEU A 162 3.24 -2.63 -6.48
N ILE A 163 3.14 -1.41 -5.95
CA ILE A 163 1.89 -0.68 -5.74
C ILE A 163 2.07 0.73 -6.27
N ALA A 164 1.16 1.16 -7.13
CA ALA A 164 1.04 2.55 -7.54
C ALA A 164 0.03 3.27 -6.65
N PHE A 165 0.38 4.47 -6.24
CA PHE A 165 -0.46 5.40 -5.50
C PHE A 165 -0.71 6.63 -6.35
N ASN A 166 -1.97 7.05 -6.46
CA ASN A 166 -2.35 8.33 -7.01
C ASN A 166 -3.01 9.18 -5.92
N TYR A 167 -2.40 10.31 -5.64
CA TYR A 167 -2.80 11.28 -4.64
C TYR A 167 -3.72 12.34 -5.27
N GLY A 168 -4.84 11.88 -5.85
CA GLY A 168 -5.78 12.74 -6.55
C GLY A 168 -5.08 13.62 -7.62
N ASN A 169 -5.20 14.94 -7.48
CA ASN A 169 -4.60 15.94 -8.37
C ASN A 169 -3.18 16.39 -7.97
N ASN A 170 -2.55 15.79 -6.95
CA ASN A 170 -1.21 16.19 -6.51
C ASN A 170 -0.08 15.35 -7.14
N GLY A 171 -0.44 14.34 -7.92
CA GLY A 171 0.50 13.39 -8.50
C GLY A 171 0.43 12.02 -7.84
N GLY A 172 1.54 11.31 -7.84
CA GLY A 172 1.58 9.93 -7.38
C GLY A 172 2.97 9.31 -7.50
N GLU A 173 3.05 8.05 -7.12
CA GLU A 173 4.28 7.29 -7.10
C GLU A 173 4.00 5.81 -7.29
N ILE A 174 4.97 5.09 -7.83
CA ILE A 174 5.00 3.63 -7.83
C ILE A 174 6.08 3.19 -6.85
N VAL A 175 5.67 2.42 -5.86
CA VAL A 175 6.50 1.96 -4.77
C VAL A 175 6.71 0.47 -4.91
N ILE A 176 7.94 0.05 -4.66
CA ILE A 176 8.30 -1.35 -4.56
C ILE A 176 8.40 -1.77 -3.10
N TYR A 177 7.88 -2.95 -2.81
CA TYR A 177 7.90 -3.60 -1.51
C TYR A 177 8.63 -4.93 -1.60
N GLN A 178 9.32 -5.30 -0.54
CA GLN A 178 9.99 -6.59 -0.37
C GLN A 178 9.35 -7.32 0.80
N LYS A 179 9.07 -8.60 0.62
CA LYS A 179 8.68 -9.51 1.69
C LYS A 179 9.94 -9.98 2.40
N ILE A 180 10.12 -9.56 3.65
CA ILE A 180 11.20 -10.03 4.53
C ILE A 180 10.55 -10.81 5.66
N LYS A 181 10.76 -12.13 5.66
CA LYS A 181 10.01 -13.07 6.51
C LYS A 181 8.51 -12.94 6.22
N GLU A 182 7.71 -12.50 7.19
CA GLU A 182 6.26 -12.31 7.05
C GLU A 182 5.83 -10.84 6.96
N ASN A 183 6.77 -9.92 6.79
CA ASN A 183 6.50 -8.49 6.73
C ASN A 183 6.84 -7.90 5.37
N TRP A 184 6.03 -6.94 4.93
CA TRP A 184 6.28 -6.17 3.72
C TRP A 184 6.97 -4.86 4.08
N ILE A 185 8.14 -4.61 3.48
CA ILE A 185 8.95 -3.42 3.75
C ILE A 185 9.02 -2.60 2.46
N ASN A 186 8.76 -1.29 2.57
CA ASN A 186 8.99 -0.36 1.47
C ASN A 186 10.50 -0.25 1.22
N VAL A 187 10.90 -0.61 0.00
CA VAL A 187 12.28 -0.71 -0.43
C VAL A 187 12.67 0.40 -1.43
N GLY A 188 11.69 1.16 -1.92
CA GLY A 188 11.96 2.34 -2.74
C GLY A 188 10.78 2.76 -3.62
N VAL A 189 10.94 3.94 -4.23
CA VAL A 189 10.06 4.45 -5.28
C VAL A 189 10.72 4.14 -6.62
N ILE A 190 9.98 3.61 -7.59
CA ILE A 190 10.52 3.32 -8.93
C ILE A 190 10.24 4.44 -9.95
N GLU A 191 9.15 5.17 -9.75
CA GLU A 191 8.72 6.29 -10.58
C GLU A 191 7.75 7.14 -9.76
N GLY A 192 7.75 8.45 -10.00
CA GLY A 192 6.79 9.36 -9.40
C GLY A 192 6.49 10.53 -10.31
N TRP A 193 5.33 11.14 -10.09
CA TRP A 193 4.83 12.26 -10.86
C TRP A 193 4.18 13.29 -9.96
N ALA A 194 4.19 14.54 -10.41
CA ALA A 194 3.49 15.66 -9.81
C ALA A 194 2.72 16.40 -10.90
N TYR A 195 1.62 17.04 -10.53
CA TYR A 195 0.78 17.86 -11.41
C TYR A 195 0.75 19.32 -10.93
#